data_AF-A0A409Y4S4-F1
#
_entry.id   AF-A0A409Y4S4-F1
#
_cell.length_a   1.000
_cell.length_b   1.000
_cell.length_c   1.000
_cell.angle_alpha   90.00
_cell.angle_beta   90.00
_cell.angle_gamma   90.00
#
_symmetry.space_group_name_H-M   'P 1'
#
loop_
_entity.id
_entity.type
_entity.pdbx_description
1 polymer ?
#
loop_
_entity_poly.entity_id
_entity_poly.type
_entity_poly.pdbx_seq_one_letter_code
_entity_poly.pdbx_strand_id
1 'polypeptide(L)'
;MAHLEVVSFAEESGQQIKDGHSHSDNLTPDSPRLLPEIWLIVFPYLDSSDLQSVSLVCSRFRYMAQPLLFSVLDISPFLLSYNEMPILRPQRYLERFSQRLEHYKLLHIAHGVRHCWISPYPRSGFPPRSPNDDSDPTLIIDKAVAALPHFPNLNTLSWHCIDIIPKWWNIIQSLPITKLWINSSSVPTNDTFPLRTVYHLDLDQWPWEGKVTDHVSIHEERSLGISSAALRHITRPDVVQSISVPRSDTASNLLSILADQTYYLVSLKIPFLSLSDPNFAVALEHCPHLARLTIFPPSTDERLRDIRLNAFSPSALPSLARFEGPYTHVLKFCHQPLKRVSLWGLDDRPCLCNADALTKTLAKLAETESVNSLGHLELMVMAISTDLLDVLSSFRQLERITIQSQESSPPTLYQSNVNAPVTALYVMMGNTTLPPGIKYVKLSTRLSSRSLHHVAQEHEAAAFLESFARRHPSVQKIEIEYGIYWTGMYSVVWGRTRENNADLREGAAESPYPEPNPTPFADAGGGQSSRLSSKDNILSTVVSTVHPLPLGRLTFTEHRRKIFLPQDSTGAIGDPANLEPDEEGQQRVWYLIWGRLRRFFGRDIG
;
A
#
# COMPACT_ATOMS: atom_id res chain seq x y z
N MET A 1 4.09 47.15 -12.16
CA MET A 1 4.11 47.74 -13.51
C MET A 1 4.89 46.80 -14.40
N ALA A 2 4.20 46.16 -15.33
CA ALA A 2 4.69 45.05 -16.12
C ALA A 2 5.48 45.56 -17.33
N HIS A 3 6.72 45.09 -17.46
CA HIS A 3 7.45 45.08 -18.74
C HIS A 3 7.57 43.62 -19.17
N LEU A 4 6.77 43.25 -20.17
CA LEU A 4 6.89 42.02 -20.93
C LEU A 4 7.98 42.23 -21.98
N GLU A 5 9.15 41.62 -21.79
CA GLU A 5 10.12 41.41 -22.86
C GLU A 5 9.66 40.23 -23.72
N VAL A 6 9.30 40.54 -24.96
CA VAL A 6 9.04 39.59 -26.02
C VAL A 6 10.40 39.15 -26.57
N VAL A 7 10.80 37.91 -26.26
CA VAL A 7 11.94 37.28 -26.93
C VAL A 7 11.44 36.72 -28.27
N SER A 8 11.75 37.44 -29.36
CA SER A 8 11.59 36.96 -30.73
C SER A 8 12.68 35.93 -31.03
N PHE A 9 12.31 34.70 -31.36
CA PHE A 9 13.23 33.76 -32.00
C PHE A 9 13.18 33.98 -33.51
N ALA A 10 14.34 34.30 -34.07
CA ALA A 10 14.58 34.47 -35.49
C ALA A 10 14.46 33.13 -36.22
N GLU A 11 13.66 33.12 -37.29
CA GLU A 11 13.67 32.08 -38.32
C GLU A 11 14.96 32.23 -39.15
N GLU A 12 15.78 31.19 -39.17
CA GLU A 12 16.77 31.02 -40.23
C GLU A 12 16.18 30.18 -41.37
N SER A 13 16.09 30.85 -42.51
CA SER A 13 15.70 30.39 -43.82
C SER A 13 16.76 29.53 -44.51
N GLY A 14 16.32 28.47 -45.17
CA GLY A 14 17.04 27.68 -46.18
C GLY A 14 16.54 26.23 -46.14
N GLN A 15 15.96 25.61 -47.17
CA GLN A 15 16.22 25.73 -48.59
C GLN A 15 15.01 25.12 -49.34
N GLN A 16 14.49 25.84 -50.34
CA GLN A 16 13.41 25.38 -51.21
C GLN A 16 13.87 24.18 -52.04
N ILE A 17 13.28 23.01 -51.82
CA ILE A 17 13.16 21.96 -52.83
C ILE A 17 11.69 21.98 -53.28
N LYS A 18 11.47 22.61 -54.44
CA LYS A 18 10.23 22.51 -55.21
C LYS A 18 10.29 21.21 -56.01
N ASP A 19 9.53 20.23 -55.57
CA ASP A 19 8.91 19.15 -56.36
C ASP A 19 7.81 18.59 -55.43
N GLY A 20 6.52 18.79 -55.64
CA GLY A 20 5.82 18.63 -56.89
C GLY A 20 4.92 17.39 -56.91
N HIS A 21 4.48 16.82 -55.77
CA HIS A 21 3.43 15.80 -55.70
C HIS A 21 2.37 16.16 -54.64
N SER A 22 1.32 16.86 -55.07
CA SER A 22 0.10 17.07 -54.32
C SER A 22 -0.75 15.79 -54.31
N HIS A 23 -0.44 14.85 -53.42
CA HIS A 23 -1.45 13.87 -52.98
C HIS A 23 -2.38 14.59 -52.00
N SER A 24 -3.47 15.15 -52.54
CA SER A 24 -4.62 15.57 -51.75
C SER A 24 -5.31 14.32 -51.20
N ASP A 25 -4.86 13.87 -50.03
CA ASP A 25 -5.59 12.89 -49.24
C ASP A 25 -6.93 13.51 -48.83
N ASN A 26 -7.99 13.06 -49.48
CA ASN A 26 -9.38 13.26 -49.06
C ASN A 26 -9.61 12.50 -47.75
N LEU A 27 -9.11 13.06 -46.65
CA LEU A 27 -9.49 12.65 -45.30
C LEU A 27 -10.95 13.08 -45.07
N THR A 28 -11.83 12.09 -45.00
CA THR A 28 -13.24 12.25 -44.63
C THR A 28 -13.35 13.11 -43.35
N PRO A 29 -14.10 14.23 -43.37
CA PRO A 29 -14.09 15.24 -42.30
C PRO A 29 -14.75 14.80 -40.98
N ASP A 30 -15.27 13.57 -40.89
CA ASP A 30 -16.10 13.12 -39.76
C ASP A 30 -15.41 12.19 -38.76
N SER A 31 -14.07 12.06 -38.82
CA SER A 31 -13.36 11.38 -37.74
C SER A 31 -13.38 12.26 -36.49
N PRO A 32 -13.98 11.82 -35.36
CA PRO A 32 -14.04 12.63 -34.15
C PRO A 32 -12.61 12.93 -33.68
N ARG A 33 -12.19 14.19 -33.83
CA ARG A 33 -10.88 14.64 -33.33
C ARG A 33 -10.95 14.67 -31.82
N LEU A 34 -10.10 13.87 -31.18
CA LEU A 34 -9.95 13.92 -29.72
C LEU A 34 -9.46 15.30 -29.31
N LEU A 35 -10.09 15.85 -28.29
CA LEU A 35 -9.72 17.13 -27.68
C LEU A 35 -8.31 17.02 -27.06
N PRO A 36 -7.40 17.98 -27.26
CA PRO A 36 -6.03 17.94 -26.69
C PRO A 36 -5.99 17.73 -25.17
N GLU A 37 -7.03 18.16 -24.47
CA GLU A 37 -7.23 18.00 -23.02
C GLU A 37 -7.25 16.53 -22.58
N ILE A 38 -7.56 15.60 -23.49
CA ILE A 38 -7.52 14.15 -23.20
C ILE A 38 -6.13 13.74 -22.71
N TRP A 39 -5.06 14.39 -23.18
CA TRP A 39 -3.69 14.06 -22.76
C TRP A 39 -3.44 14.40 -21.28
N LEU A 40 -4.11 15.41 -20.72
CA LEU A 40 -4.03 15.71 -19.29
C LEU A 40 -4.68 14.62 -18.43
N ILE A 41 -5.63 13.88 -19.02
CA ILE A 41 -6.26 12.72 -18.38
C ILE A 41 -5.38 11.48 -18.56
N VAL A 42 -4.80 11.27 -19.75
CA VAL A 42 -4.01 10.06 -20.07
C VAL A 42 -2.67 10.04 -19.32
N PHE A 43 -1.93 11.14 -19.29
CA PHE A 43 -0.56 11.18 -18.76
C PHE A 43 -0.44 10.68 -17.31
N PRO A 44 -1.33 11.02 -16.36
CA PRO A 44 -1.30 10.47 -15.01
C PRO A 44 -1.44 8.95 -14.90
N TYR A 45 -1.92 8.26 -15.94
CA TYR A 45 -2.02 6.80 -15.98
C TYR A 45 -0.82 6.12 -16.65
N LEU A 46 0.07 6.88 -17.28
CA LEU A 46 1.30 6.35 -17.85
C LEU A 46 2.30 6.07 -16.74
N ASP A 47 3.07 5.00 -16.89
CA ASP A 47 4.17 4.71 -15.98
C ASP A 47 5.37 5.67 -16.23
N SER A 48 6.34 5.64 -15.33
CA SER A 48 7.50 6.53 -15.43
C SER A 48 8.34 6.29 -16.69
N SER A 49 8.43 5.06 -17.19
CA SER A 49 9.17 4.71 -18.43
C SER A 49 8.48 5.24 -19.68
N ASP A 50 7.16 5.13 -19.74
CA ASP A 50 6.33 5.65 -20.81
C ASP A 50 6.35 7.17 -20.79
N LEU A 51 6.23 7.79 -19.61
CA LEU A 51 6.35 9.25 -19.46
C LEU A 51 7.72 9.74 -19.94
N GLN A 52 8.81 9.04 -19.60
CA GLN A 52 10.15 9.37 -20.10
C GLN A 52 10.21 9.28 -21.63
N SER A 53 9.73 8.17 -22.20
CA SER A 53 9.74 7.94 -23.65
C SER A 53 8.91 9.01 -24.39
N VAL A 54 7.71 9.29 -23.90
CA VAL A 54 6.79 10.30 -24.45
C VAL A 54 7.38 11.71 -24.35
N SER A 55 8.12 12.02 -23.27
CA SER A 55 8.77 13.33 -23.10
C SER A 55 9.87 13.63 -24.13
N LEU A 56 10.39 12.60 -24.79
CA LEU A 56 11.40 12.73 -25.84
C LEU A 56 10.79 12.96 -27.23
N VAL A 57 9.49 12.70 -27.41
CA VAL A 57 8.81 12.77 -28.72
C VAL A 57 8.68 14.22 -29.21
N CYS A 58 8.14 15.13 -28.39
CA CYS A 58 8.01 16.54 -28.74
C CYS A 58 7.98 17.46 -27.52
N SER A 59 8.12 18.77 -27.72
CA SER A 59 8.11 19.76 -26.64
C SER A 59 6.81 19.79 -25.85
N ARG A 60 5.65 19.66 -26.51
CA ARG A 60 4.34 19.64 -25.81
C ARG A 60 4.20 18.45 -24.88
N PHE A 61 4.58 17.27 -25.34
CA PHE A 61 4.58 16.05 -24.53
C PHE A 61 5.59 16.13 -23.39
N ARG A 62 6.76 16.74 -23.65
CA ARG A 62 7.73 17.05 -22.59
C ARG A 62 7.13 17.92 -21.49
N TYR A 63 6.47 19.02 -21.85
CA TYR A 63 5.85 19.92 -20.87
C TYR A 63 4.74 19.25 -20.04
N MET A 64 4.00 18.30 -20.62
CA MET A 64 2.99 17.53 -19.87
C MET A 64 3.60 16.43 -19.01
N ALA A 65 4.65 15.75 -19.48
CA ALA A 65 5.29 14.65 -18.76
C ALA A 65 6.18 15.13 -17.60
N GLN A 66 6.92 16.23 -17.78
CA GLN A 66 7.90 16.70 -16.80
C GLN A 66 7.32 16.90 -15.39
N PRO A 67 6.16 17.57 -15.19
CA PRO A 67 5.57 17.70 -13.86
C PRO A 67 5.31 16.36 -13.14
N LEU A 68 5.00 15.31 -13.90
CA LEU A 68 4.76 13.97 -13.37
C LEU A 68 6.07 13.25 -13.06
N LEU A 69 7.04 13.33 -13.98
CA LEU A 69 8.37 12.73 -13.84
C LEU A 69 9.16 13.31 -12.66
N PHE A 70 8.95 14.60 -12.37
CA PHE A 70 9.63 15.34 -11.30
C PHE A 70 8.73 15.57 -10.08
N SER A 71 7.64 14.81 -9.95
CA SER A 71 6.69 14.98 -8.84
C SER A 71 7.26 14.66 -7.46
N VAL A 72 8.35 13.87 -7.42
CA VAL A 72 9.03 13.45 -6.21
C VAL A 72 10.51 13.86 -6.28
N LEU A 73 10.94 14.68 -5.32
CA LEU A 73 12.35 14.99 -5.10
C LEU A 73 12.93 14.04 -4.05
N ASP A 74 13.81 13.12 -4.48
CA ASP A 74 14.47 12.16 -3.59
C ASP A 74 15.94 12.54 -3.32
N ILE A 75 16.27 12.69 -2.05
CA ILE A 75 17.55 13.19 -1.54
C ILE A 75 18.12 12.18 -0.56
N SER A 76 19.30 11.66 -0.88
CA SER A 76 20.03 10.73 -0.03
C SER A 76 21.42 11.28 0.31
N PRO A 77 21.54 11.99 1.46
CA PRO A 77 22.77 12.70 1.81
C PRO A 77 23.92 11.75 2.21
N PHE A 78 23.58 10.56 2.68
CA PHE A 78 24.48 9.42 2.93
C PHE A 78 23.71 8.12 2.73
N LEU A 79 24.40 6.98 2.81
CA LEU A 79 23.78 5.66 2.78
C LEU A 79 23.96 4.97 4.12
N LEU A 80 22.88 4.45 4.70
CA LEU A 80 22.96 3.56 5.86
C LEU A 80 22.97 2.11 5.37
N SER A 81 24.01 1.36 5.73
CA SER A 81 24.02 -0.11 5.57
C SER A 81 23.49 -0.76 6.85
N TYR A 82 23.05 -2.03 6.77
CA TYR A 82 22.33 -2.73 7.85
C TYR A 82 23.04 -2.75 9.21
N ASN A 83 24.38 -2.60 9.27
CA ASN A 83 25.16 -2.74 10.51
C ASN A 83 26.37 -1.78 10.59
N GLU A 84 26.45 -0.73 9.76
CA GLU A 84 27.69 0.04 9.61
C GLU A 84 27.48 1.56 9.77
N MET A 85 28.61 2.25 9.95
CA MET A 85 28.71 3.71 9.89
C MET A 85 28.08 4.27 8.61
N PRO A 86 27.53 5.51 8.64
CA PRO A 86 27.06 6.19 7.44
C PRO A 86 28.10 6.19 6.32
N ILE A 87 27.72 5.70 5.15
CA ILE A 87 28.53 5.79 3.94
C ILE A 87 28.27 7.16 3.33
N LEU A 88 29.27 8.04 3.40
CA LEU A 88 29.17 9.39 2.88
C LEU A 88 29.16 9.41 1.35
N ARG A 89 28.66 10.50 0.78
CA ARG A 89 28.61 10.69 -0.67
C ARG A 89 29.91 11.34 -1.17
N PRO A 90 30.35 11.07 -2.42
CA PRO A 90 31.45 11.81 -3.03
C PRO A 90 31.11 13.29 -3.27
N GLN A 91 32.12 14.15 -3.35
CA GLN A 91 31.95 15.55 -3.73
C GLN A 91 31.25 15.72 -5.10
N ARG A 92 31.56 14.83 -6.06
CA ARG A 92 30.89 14.80 -7.37
C ARG A 92 29.38 14.56 -7.26
N TYR A 93 28.91 13.86 -6.23
CA TYR A 93 27.49 13.71 -5.98
C TYR A 93 26.87 15.05 -5.58
N LEU A 94 27.50 15.80 -4.67
CA LEU A 94 27.03 17.13 -4.26
C LEU A 94 26.97 18.10 -5.45
N GLU A 95 27.95 18.07 -6.34
CA GLU A 95 27.97 18.88 -7.57
C GLU A 95 26.80 18.54 -8.49
N ARG A 96 26.62 17.25 -8.80
CA ARG A 96 25.50 16.76 -9.63
C ARG A 96 24.15 17.04 -8.98
N PHE A 97 24.06 16.86 -7.67
CA PHE A 97 22.87 17.15 -6.89
C PHE A 97 22.50 18.63 -6.97
N SER A 98 23.48 19.52 -6.82
CA SER A 98 23.28 20.96 -6.95
C SER A 98 22.80 21.33 -8.36
N GLN A 99 23.44 20.79 -9.40
CA GLN A 99 22.98 20.99 -10.78
C GLN A 99 21.55 20.48 -10.99
N ARG A 100 21.23 19.28 -10.47
CA ARG A 100 19.89 18.71 -10.54
C ARG A 100 18.87 19.59 -9.85
N LEU A 101 19.18 20.12 -8.65
CA LEU A 101 18.28 21.03 -7.94
C LEU A 101 17.96 22.30 -8.73
N GLU A 102 18.93 22.88 -9.45
CA GLU A 102 18.66 24.03 -10.31
C GLU A 102 17.66 23.70 -11.43
N HIS A 103 17.67 22.47 -11.96
CA HIS A 103 16.65 22.03 -12.91
C HIS A 103 15.27 21.87 -12.25
N TYR A 104 15.21 21.33 -11.04
CA TYR A 104 13.94 21.22 -10.29
C TYR A 104 13.30 22.59 -10.02
N LYS A 105 14.11 23.65 -9.90
CA LYS A 105 13.62 25.03 -9.68
C LYS A 105 13.08 25.71 -10.95
N LEU A 106 13.26 25.12 -12.14
CA LEU A 106 12.70 25.68 -13.36
C LEU A 106 11.17 25.74 -13.26
N LEU A 107 10.56 26.85 -13.65
CA LEU A 107 9.13 27.13 -13.42
C LEU A 107 8.20 25.97 -13.82
N HIS A 108 8.42 25.36 -14.99
CA HIS A 108 7.59 24.26 -15.50
C HIS A 108 7.81 22.92 -14.78
N ILE A 109 8.86 22.78 -13.97
CA ILE A 109 9.17 21.60 -13.15
C ILE A 109 8.79 21.83 -11.70
N ALA A 110 9.08 23.02 -11.16
CA ALA A 110 8.88 23.37 -9.75
C ALA A 110 7.44 23.17 -9.26
N HIS A 111 6.44 23.47 -10.12
CA HIS A 111 5.02 23.20 -9.84
C HIS A 111 4.66 21.70 -9.86
N GLY A 112 5.47 20.86 -10.50
CA GLY A 112 5.30 19.41 -10.49
C GLY A 112 5.67 18.78 -9.16
N VAL A 113 6.68 19.33 -8.47
CA VAL A 113 7.22 18.80 -7.21
C VAL A 113 6.16 18.87 -6.10
N ARG A 114 5.70 17.70 -5.65
CA ARG A 114 4.65 17.56 -4.62
C ARG A 114 5.18 16.90 -3.35
N HIS A 115 6.21 16.07 -3.48
CA HIS A 115 6.80 15.30 -2.39
C HIS A 115 8.31 15.47 -2.36
N CYS A 116 8.86 15.81 -1.20
CA CYS A 116 10.28 15.76 -0.94
C CYS A 116 10.62 14.65 0.07
N TRP A 117 11.60 13.80 -0.29
CA TRP A 117 12.19 12.78 0.58
C TRP A 117 13.62 13.14 0.91
N ILE A 118 13.92 13.18 2.21
CA ILE A 118 15.27 13.34 2.75
C ILE A 118 15.53 12.10 3.60
N SER A 119 16.26 11.14 3.03
CA SER A 119 16.45 9.83 3.65
C SER A 119 17.79 9.19 3.25
N PRO A 120 18.44 8.44 4.14
CA PRO A 120 19.69 7.75 3.78
C PRO A 120 19.49 6.57 2.81
N TYR A 121 18.26 6.16 2.51
CA TYR A 121 18.01 5.05 1.59
C TYR A 121 17.64 5.58 0.20
N PRO A 122 18.51 5.40 -0.81
CA PRO A 122 18.16 5.77 -2.17
C PRO A 122 17.09 4.79 -2.65
N ARG A 123 16.05 5.28 -3.32
CA ARG A 123 15.09 4.42 -4.02
C ARG A 123 15.72 3.66 -5.20
N SER A 124 16.87 4.14 -5.67
CA SER A 124 17.58 3.62 -6.85
C SER A 124 18.96 3.07 -6.50
N GLY A 125 19.03 1.87 -5.91
CA GLY A 125 20.25 1.07 -5.76
C GLY A 125 21.41 1.70 -4.96
N PHE A 126 22.36 0.87 -4.52
CA PHE A 126 23.58 1.35 -3.88
C PHE A 126 24.64 1.57 -4.96
N PRO A 127 25.09 2.80 -5.24
CA PRO A 127 26.17 3.00 -6.19
C PRO A 127 27.48 2.36 -5.66
N PRO A 128 28.37 1.92 -6.56
CA PRO A 128 29.66 1.34 -6.18
C PRO A 128 30.53 2.37 -5.43
N ARG A 129 31.30 1.85 -4.47
CA ARG A 129 32.12 2.58 -3.49
C ARG A 129 33.27 3.34 -4.15
N SER A 130 33.66 4.49 -3.58
CA SER A 130 35.03 5.01 -3.68
C SER A 130 35.60 5.28 -2.27
N PRO A 131 36.87 4.92 -1.98
CA PRO A 131 37.50 5.21 -0.70
C PRO A 131 37.79 6.70 -0.45
N ASN A 132 37.43 7.59 -1.39
CA ASN A 132 37.63 9.04 -1.30
C ASN A 132 36.30 9.81 -1.11
N ASP A 133 35.25 9.13 -0.66
CA ASP A 133 33.91 9.69 -0.50
C ASP A 133 33.78 10.42 0.85
N ASP A 134 34.21 11.69 0.93
CA ASP A 134 34.22 12.50 2.16
C ASP A 134 33.41 13.82 2.04
N SER A 135 32.18 13.79 1.53
CA SER A 135 31.30 14.98 1.65
C SER A 135 30.50 14.96 2.94
N ASP A 136 30.53 16.09 3.66
CA ASP A 136 29.65 16.34 4.81
C ASP A 136 28.17 16.26 4.36
N PRO A 137 27.38 15.31 4.89
CA PRO A 137 25.94 15.18 4.63
C PRO A 137 25.15 16.47 4.80
N THR A 138 25.58 17.31 5.74
CA THR A 138 24.95 18.58 6.09
C THR A 138 24.89 19.52 4.90
N LEU A 139 25.90 19.49 4.01
CA LEU A 139 25.94 20.33 2.81
C LEU A 139 24.85 19.95 1.80
N ILE A 140 24.57 18.65 1.64
CA ILE A 140 23.52 18.14 0.76
C ILE A 140 22.15 18.55 1.32
N ILE A 141 21.96 18.36 2.63
CA ILE A 141 20.71 18.71 3.31
C ILE A 141 20.48 20.22 3.27
N ASP A 142 21.49 21.05 3.52
CA ASP A 142 21.41 22.51 3.43
C ASP A 142 20.95 22.97 2.04
N LYS A 143 21.51 22.39 0.97
CA LYS A 143 21.11 22.69 -0.41
C LYS A 143 19.66 22.26 -0.69
N ALA A 144 19.28 21.08 -0.21
CA ALA A 144 17.91 20.59 -0.34
C ALA A 144 16.90 21.50 0.37
N VAL A 145 17.13 21.77 1.65
CA VAL A 145 16.24 22.57 2.49
C VAL A 145 16.11 23.99 1.95
N ALA A 146 17.21 24.60 1.48
CA ALA A 146 17.17 25.91 0.82
C ALA A 146 16.36 25.92 -0.49
N ALA A 147 16.23 24.78 -1.17
CA ALA A 147 15.41 24.68 -2.39
C ALA A 147 13.92 24.55 -2.10
N LEU A 148 13.51 23.98 -0.95
CA LEU A 148 12.11 23.66 -0.65
C LEU A 148 11.11 24.82 -0.84
N PRO A 149 11.42 26.07 -0.45
CA PRO A 149 10.51 27.21 -0.67
C PRO A 149 10.21 27.52 -2.14
N HIS A 150 11.01 27.00 -3.08
CA HIS A 150 10.80 27.20 -4.53
C HIS A 150 9.77 26.23 -5.13
N PHE A 151 9.25 25.28 -4.34
CA PHE A 151 8.29 24.28 -4.79
C PHE A 151 6.89 24.62 -4.25
N PRO A 152 6.11 25.46 -4.96
CA PRO A 152 4.84 25.99 -4.44
C PRO A 152 3.77 24.91 -4.20
N ASN A 153 3.88 23.76 -4.89
CA ASN A 153 2.95 22.64 -4.76
C ASN A 153 3.47 21.54 -3.83
N LEU A 154 4.59 21.77 -3.13
CA LEU A 154 5.13 20.85 -2.15
C LEU A 154 4.15 20.70 -0.99
N ASN A 155 3.53 19.53 -0.91
CA ASN A 155 2.50 19.23 0.10
C ASN A 155 2.92 18.13 1.07
N THR A 156 3.95 17.35 0.74
CA THR A 156 4.43 16.23 1.55
C THR A 156 5.93 16.34 1.76
N LEU A 157 6.35 16.28 3.02
CA LEU A 157 7.76 16.19 3.40
C LEU A 157 8.00 14.90 4.17
N SER A 158 9.02 14.17 3.75
CA SER A 158 9.45 12.92 4.35
C SER A 158 10.89 13.04 4.84
N TRP A 159 11.11 12.82 6.14
CA TRP A 159 12.39 12.99 6.82
C TRP A 159 12.77 11.75 7.64
N HIS A 160 13.96 11.18 7.42
CA HIS A 160 14.34 9.85 7.93
C HIS A 160 15.79 9.79 8.41
N CYS A 161 16.01 9.21 9.60
CA CYS A 161 17.33 8.94 10.21
C CYS A 161 18.28 10.15 10.29
N ILE A 162 17.76 11.38 10.28
CA ILE A 162 18.60 12.58 10.21
C ILE A 162 18.09 13.53 11.29
N ASP A 163 18.94 13.92 12.22
CA ASP A 163 18.53 14.88 13.25
C ASP A 163 18.25 16.25 12.65
N ILE A 164 17.07 16.80 12.95
CA ILE A 164 16.67 18.10 12.43
C ILE A 164 17.31 19.18 13.28
N ILE A 165 18.18 20.00 12.70
CA ILE A 165 18.75 21.16 13.37
C ILE A 165 17.79 22.37 13.29
N PRO A 166 17.86 23.35 14.23
CA PRO A 166 16.96 24.51 14.26
C PRO A 166 16.86 25.27 12.93
N LYS A 167 17.98 25.42 12.22
CA LYS A 167 18.04 26.08 10.91
C LYS A 167 17.09 25.44 9.89
N TRP A 168 17.06 24.10 9.82
CA TRP A 168 16.21 23.38 8.88
C TRP A 168 14.76 23.41 9.31
N TRP A 169 14.51 23.30 10.60
CA TRP A 169 13.17 23.34 11.16
C TRP A 169 12.45 24.66 10.87
N ASN A 170 13.13 25.79 11.00
CA ASN A 170 12.58 27.11 10.65
C ASN A 170 12.09 27.18 9.20
N ILE A 171 12.81 26.53 8.29
CA ILE A 171 12.40 26.47 6.88
C ILE A 171 11.19 25.53 6.76
N ILE A 172 11.25 24.33 7.34
CA ILE A 172 10.14 23.35 7.31
C ILE A 172 8.82 23.96 7.80
N GLN A 173 8.86 24.74 8.89
CA GLN A 173 7.70 25.44 9.44
C GLN A 173 7.06 26.45 8.49
N SER A 174 7.86 27.04 7.59
CA SER A 174 7.38 28.03 6.62
C SER A 174 6.78 27.40 5.36
N LEU A 175 6.98 26.09 5.15
CA LEU A 175 6.50 25.41 3.96
C LEU A 175 4.99 25.18 4.03
N PRO A 176 4.28 25.23 2.89
CA PRO A 176 2.85 24.92 2.80
C PRO A 176 2.59 23.41 2.83
N ILE A 177 3.34 22.65 3.64
CA ILE A 177 3.19 21.20 3.72
C ILE A 177 1.97 20.82 4.53
N THR A 178 1.33 19.76 4.08
CA THR A 178 0.09 19.21 4.61
C THR A 178 0.29 17.86 5.28
N LYS A 179 1.30 17.13 4.81
CA LYS A 179 1.69 15.81 5.28
C LYS A 179 3.14 15.84 5.70
N LEU A 180 3.41 15.35 6.89
CA LEU A 180 4.76 15.25 7.43
C LEU A 180 5.00 13.81 7.87
N TRP A 181 6.03 13.19 7.31
CA TRP A 181 6.54 11.92 7.79
C TRP A 181 7.90 12.14 8.45
N ILE A 182 8.01 11.76 9.72
CA ILE A 182 9.25 11.82 10.49
C ILE A 182 9.54 10.41 11.00
N ASN A 183 10.73 9.91 10.73
CA ASN A 183 11.17 8.62 11.24
C ASN A 183 12.57 8.72 11.84
N SER A 184 12.71 8.28 13.11
CA SER A 184 13.98 8.17 13.83
C SER A 184 14.86 9.40 13.69
N SER A 185 14.26 10.57 13.93
CA SER A 185 14.90 11.87 13.78
C SER A 185 14.54 12.72 14.99
N SER A 186 15.53 13.39 15.59
CA SER A 186 15.23 14.39 16.62
C SER A 186 14.70 15.68 16.00
N VAL A 187 13.82 16.37 16.74
CA VAL A 187 13.25 17.66 16.38
C VAL A 187 13.70 18.67 17.43
N PRO A 188 14.16 19.88 17.04
CA PRO A 188 14.65 20.85 18.00
C PRO A 188 13.51 21.39 18.87
N THR A 189 13.73 21.46 20.18
CA THR A 189 12.70 21.79 21.18
C THR A 189 12.73 23.24 21.67
N ASN A 190 13.79 23.99 21.34
CA ASN A 190 13.97 25.36 21.85
C ASN A 190 13.42 26.38 20.84
N ASP A 191 12.54 27.28 21.29
CA ASP A 191 12.02 28.44 20.55
C ASP A 191 11.37 28.16 19.19
N THR A 192 10.75 26.98 19.04
CA THR A 192 10.13 26.58 17.77
C THR A 192 8.64 26.93 17.70
N PHE A 193 8.24 27.60 16.62
CA PHE A 193 6.82 27.81 16.31
C PHE A 193 6.11 26.50 15.93
N PRO A 194 4.84 26.29 16.32
CA PRO A 194 4.13 25.06 15.99
C PRO A 194 3.73 25.01 14.50
N LEU A 195 3.78 23.82 13.88
CA LEU A 195 3.44 23.59 12.46
C LEU A 195 1.97 23.92 12.18
N ARG A 196 1.68 24.92 11.33
CA ARG A 196 0.31 25.43 11.14
C ARG A 196 -0.51 24.73 10.06
N THR A 197 0.13 24.05 9.12
CA THR A 197 -0.51 23.52 7.91
C THR A 197 -0.55 21.99 7.86
N VAL A 198 0.14 21.32 8.78
CA VAL A 198 0.27 19.86 8.79
C VAL A 198 -0.94 19.24 9.47
N TYR A 199 -1.82 18.61 8.69
CA TYR A 199 -2.99 17.89 9.21
C TYR A 199 -2.78 16.38 9.28
N HIS A 200 -1.78 15.84 8.59
CA HIS A 200 -1.46 14.41 8.56
C HIS A 200 -0.01 14.17 8.99
N LEU A 201 0.16 13.31 9.99
CA LEU A 201 1.43 13.03 10.61
C LEU A 201 1.70 11.52 10.64
N ASP A 202 2.75 11.10 9.96
CA ASP A 202 3.23 9.72 9.95
C ASP A 202 4.54 9.65 10.74
N LEU A 203 4.57 8.89 11.83
CA LEU A 203 5.70 8.84 12.74
C LEU A 203 6.29 7.43 12.76
N ASP A 204 7.60 7.32 12.62
CA ASP A 204 8.37 6.06 12.75
C ASP A 204 7.89 4.89 11.88
N GLN A 205 7.39 5.20 10.70
CA GLN A 205 6.93 4.24 9.70
C GLN A 205 8.04 3.87 8.70
N TRP A 206 8.17 2.59 8.34
CA TRP A 206 9.12 2.07 7.36
C TRP A 206 8.78 2.58 5.96
N PRO A 207 9.74 3.10 5.17
CA PRO A 207 9.54 3.40 3.75
C PRO A 207 9.85 2.18 2.85
N TRP A 208 8.86 1.63 2.15
CA TRP A 208 9.03 0.49 1.22
C TRP A 208 8.58 0.87 -0.19
N GLU A 209 9.42 0.58 -1.20
CA GLU A 209 9.11 0.84 -2.63
C GLU A 209 8.57 2.25 -2.88
N GLY A 210 9.10 3.21 -2.13
CA GLY A 210 8.74 4.61 -2.24
C GLY A 210 7.38 5.01 -1.62
N LYS A 211 6.80 4.13 -0.79
CA LYS A 211 5.60 4.39 0.00
C LYS A 211 5.92 4.28 1.49
N VAL A 212 5.27 5.11 2.29
CA VAL A 212 5.27 4.95 3.75
C VAL A 212 4.39 3.72 4.07
N THR A 213 4.89 2.80 4.89
CA THR A 213 4.18 1.57 5.28
C THR A 213 3.75 1.63 6.74
N ASP A 214 2.79 0.78 7.10
CA ASP A 214 2.29 0.65 8.47
C ASP A 214 3.21 -0.22 9.37
N HIS A 215 4.50 -0.36 9.03
CA HIS A 215 5.48 -1.15 9.78
C HIS A 215 6.54 -0.26 10.42
N VAL A 216 7.17 -0.72 11.50
CA VAL A 216 8.37 -0.07 12.05
C VAL A 216 9.57 -0.41 11.17
N SER A 217 10.49 0.53 11.02
CA SER A 217 11.76 0.26 10.33
C SER A 217 12.58 -0.79 11.09
N ILE A 218 12.92 -1.93 10.47
CA ILE A 218 13.80 -2.99 11.03
C ILE A 218 15.16 -2.41 11.43
N HIS A 219 15.63 -1.37 10.75
CA HIS A 219 16.89 -0.70 11.10
C HIS A 219 16.81 0.06 12.42
N GLU A 220 15.59 0.40 12.85
CA GLU A 220 15.33 1.36 13.90
C GLU A 220 14.54 0.75 15.04
N GLU A 221 14.15 -0.52 14.99
CA GLU A 221 13.54 -1.23 16.14
C GLU A 221 14.35 -1.07 17.44
N ARG A 222 15.66 -0.81 17.32
CA ARG A 222 16.58 -0.59 18.45
C ARG A 222 16.90 0.87 18.75
N SER A 223 16.56 1.82 17.88
CA SER A 223 16.77 3.25 18.17
C SER A 223 15.79 3.71 19.26
N LEU A 224 15.83 4.97 19.69
CA LEU A 224 14.73 5.56 20.45
C LEU A 224 13.75 6.21 19.47
N GLY A 225 12.46 6.08 19.75
CA GLY A 225 11.42 6.78 19.01
C GLY A 225 11.45 8.30 19.24
N ILE A 226 10.47 8.99 18.68
CA ILE A 226 10.35 10.44 18.80
C ILE A 226 10.00 10.83 20.24
N SER A 227 10.75 11.77 20.80
CA SER A 227 10.59 12.20 22.19
C SER A 227 9.29 12.97 22.42
N SER A 228 8.77 12.95 23.65
CA SER A 228 7.54 13.68 24.00
C SER A 228 7.67 15.20 23.78
N ALA A 229 8.86 15.75 23.99
CA ALA A 229 9.12 17.17 23.73
C ALA A 229 8.97 17.50 22.24
N ALA A 230 9.59 16.70 21.36
CA ALA A 230 9.44 16.83 19.91
C ALA A 230 7.98 16.67 19.48
N LEU A 231 7.27 15.65 20.01
CA LEU A 231 5.87 15.41 19.72
C LEU A 231 5.00 16.63 20.05
N ARG A 232 5.17 17.27 21.21
CA ARG A 232 4.39 18.48 21.58
C ARG A 232 4.55 19.63 20.60
N HIS A 233 5.68 19.75 19.90
CA HIS A 233 5.89 20.79 18.90
C HIS A 233 5.22 20.48 17.56
N ILE A 234 5.05 19.20 17.23
CA ILE A 234 4.50 18.76 15.93
C ILE A 234 3.02 18.36 16.02
N THR A 235 2.53 17.91 17.18
CA THR A 235 1.14 17.49 17.40
C THR A 235 0.30 18.66 17.95
N ARG A 236 -0.18 19.49 17.04
CA ARG A 236 -1.11 20.57 17.38
C ARG A 236 -2.54 20.07 17.57
N PRO A 237 -3.21 20.41 18.69
CA PRO A 237 -4.60 20.00 18.95
C PRO A 237 -5.63 20.48 17.94
N ASP A 238 -5.40 21.68 17.38
CA ASP A 238 -6.32 22.40 16.51
C ASP A 238 -6.15 22.12 15.02
N VAL A 239 -5.01 21.53 14.63
CA VAL A 239 -4.64 21.37 13.21
C VAL A 239 -4.54 19.90 12.81
N VAL A 240 -3.95 19.05 13.66
CA VAL A 240 -3.64 17.67 13.29
C VAL A 240 -4.91 16.82 13.35
N GLN A 241 -5.29 16.27 12.19
CA GLN A 241 -6.49 15.46 12.03
C GLN A 241 -6.17 13.97 11.93
N SER A 242 -4.95 13.60 11.52
CA SER A 242 -4.57 12.20 11.34
C SER A 242 -3.17 11.96 11.84
N ILE A 243 -3.02 10.98 12.75
CA ILE A 243 -1.72 10.55 13.28
C ILE A 243 -1.59 9.04 13.10
N SER A 244 -0.43 8.58 12.64
CA SER A 244 -0.13 7.16 12.50
C SER A 244 1.26 6.86 13.05
N VAL A 245 1.31 6.00 14.08
CA VAL A 245 2.52 5.63 14.81
C VAL A 245 2.54 4.12 14.98
N PRO A 246 3.38 3.34 14.27
CA PRO A 246 3.47 1.89 14.46
C PRO A 246 4.43 1.51 15.59
N ARG A 247 5.17 2.47 16.13
CA ARG A 247 6.24 2.26 17.11
C ARG A 247 5.74 2.52 18.54
N SER A 248 5.96 1.57 19.46
CA SER A 248 5.33 1.55 20.79
C SER A 248 5.78 2.64 21.75
N ASP A 249 7.06 2.99 21.80
CA ASP A 249 7.60 4.07 22.65
C ASP A 249 7.11 5.45 22.20
N THR A 250 7.15 5.73 20.89
CA THR A 250 6.58 6.96 20.31
C THR A 250 5.08 7.04 20.55
N ALA A 251 4.35 5.92 20.42
CA ALA A 251 2.93 5.88 20.68
C ALA A 251 2.61 6.12 22.17
N SER A 252 3.40 5.59 23.11
CA SER A 252 3.26 5.90 24.54
C SER A 252 3.45 7.38 24.84
N ASN A 253 4.50 7.99 24.28
CA ASN A 253 4.74 9.43 24.39
C ASN A 253 3.57 10.24 23.80
N LEU A 254 3.04 9.83 22.64
CA LEU A 254 1.89 10.45 22.00
C LEU A 254 0.64 10.36 22.89
N LEU A 255 0.33 9.18 23.43
CA LEU A 255 -0.85 8.97 24.27
C LEU A 255 -0.79 9.83 25.54
N SER A 256 0.39 9.98 26.16
CA SER A 256 0.56 10.91 27.28
C SER A 256 0.21 12.36 26.89
N ILE A 257 0.56 12.80 25.67
CA ILE A 257 0.26 14.16 25.20
C ILE A 257 -1.22 14.31 24.86
N LEU A 258 -1.82 13.30 24.22
CA LEU A 258 -3.24 13.29 23.90
C LEU A 258 -4.11 13.27 25.16
N ALA A 259 -3.63 12.67 26.25
CA ALA A 259 -4.32 12.65 27.54
C ALA A 259 -4.30 14.02 28.27
N ASP A 260 -3.39 14.92 27.90
CA ASP A 260 -3.23 16.22 28.57
C ASP A 260 -4.24 17.28 28.08
N GLN A 261 -4.77 17.17 26.85
CA GLN A 261 -5.60 18.21 26.23
C GLN A 261 -6.50 17.66 25.12
N THR A 262 -7.59 18.36 24.79
CA THR A 262 -8.54 17.93 23.74
C THR A 262 -8.01 18.20 22.33
N TYR A 263 -8.08 17.19 21.45
CA TYR A 263 -7.65 17.26 20.05
C TYR A 263 -8.83 17.16 19.06
N TYR A 264 -8.73 17.85 17.91
CA TYR A 264 -9.60 17.68 16.73
C TYR A 264 -9.18 16.49 15.86
N LEU A 265 -8.64 15.44 16.50
CA LEU A 265 -8.13 14.27 15.82
C LEU A 265 -9.28 13.44 15.24
N VAL A 266 -9.21 13.14 13.94
CA VAL A 266 -10.21 12.35 13.20
C VAL A 266 -9.76 10.91 12.99
N SER A 267 -8.46 10.68 12.83
CA SER A 267 -7.88 9.36 12.57
C SER A 267 -6.65 9.12 13.44
N LEU A 268 -6.64 8.00 14.16
CA LEU A 268 -5.50 7.57 14.97
C LEU A 268 -5.12 6.14 14.58
N LYS A 269 -3.85 5.92 14.24
CA LYS A 269 -3.27 4.58 14.11
C LYS A 269 -2.14 4.38 15.12
N ILE A 270 -2.19 3.28 15.88
CA ILE A 270 -1.25 2.98 16.99
C ILE A 270 -0.91 1.48 17.02
N PRO A 271 0.20 1.05 17.64
CA PRO A 271 0.49 -0.37 17.76
C PRO A 271 -0.37 -1.06 18.82
N PHE A 272 -0.51 -2.38 18.70
CA PHE A 272 -1.25 -3.20 19.68
C PHE A 272 -0.77 -3.01 21.13
N LEU A 273 0.54 -2.88 21.36
CA LEU A 273 1.08 -2.68 22.72
C LEU A 273 0.61 -1.38 23.39
N SER A 274 0.19 -0.37 22.61
CA SER A 274 -0.32 0.88 23.17
C SER A 274 -1.66 0.73 23.90
N LEU A 275 -2.36 -0.39 23.69
CA LEU A 275 -3.59 -0.70 24.42
C LEU A 275 -3.34 -0.95 25.92
N SER A 276 -2.13 -1.36 26.32
CA SER A 276 -1.78 -1.50 27.74
C SER A 276 -1.21 -0.22 28.36
N ASP A 277 -1.13 0.88 27.60
CA ASP A 277 -0.66 2.16 28.13
C ASP A 277 -1.71 2.76 29.08
N PRO A 278 -1.32 3.22 30.28
CA PRO A 278 -2.25 3.79 31.26
C PRO A 278 -2.98 5.05 30.74
N ASN A 279 -2.38 5.79 29.80
CA ASN A 279 -2.98 6.99 29.22
C ASN A 279 -3.91 6.67 28.04
N PHE A 280 -3.98 5.42 27.57
CA PHE A 280 -4.73 5.07 26.37
C PHE A 280 -6.20 5.48 26.43
N ALA A 281 -6.89 5.14 27.53
CA ALA A 281 -8.31 5.46 27.68
C ALA A 281 -8.55 6.97 27.76
N VAL A 282 -7.75 7.66 28.58
CA VAL A 282 -7.85 9.11 28.79
C VAL A 282 -7.55 9.88 27.50
N ALA A 283 -6.53 9.45 26.74
CA ALA A 283 -6.18 10.04 25.45
C ALA A 283 -7.35 9.97 24.44
N LEU A 284 -8.05 8.83 24.39
CA LEU A 284 -9.20 8.66 23.51
C LEU A 284 -10.40 9.52 23.92
N GLU A 285 -10.65 9.67 25.22
CA GLU A 285 -11.70 10.57 25.74
C GLU A 285 -11.45 12.05 25.40
N HIS A 286 -10.17 12.43 25.25
CA HIS A 286 -9.77 13.77 24.79
C HIS A 286 -9.79 13.92 23.26
N CYS A 287 -10.24 12.91 22.51
CA CYS A 287 -10.36 12.95 21.06
C CYS A 287 -11.83 12.73 20.60
N PRO A 288 -12.78 13.62 20.94
CA PRO A 288 -14.21 13.41 20.68
C PRO A 288 -14.57 13.33 19.19
N HIS A 289 -13.73 13.90 18.32
CA HIS A 289 -13.89 13.88 16.86
C HIS A 289 -13.30 12.63 16.18
N LEU A 290 -12.75 11.69 16.96
CA LEU A 290 -12.11 10.51 16.43
C LEU A 290 -13.12 9.61 15.71
N ALA A 291 -13.05 9.60 14.38
CA ALA A 291 -13.94 8.84 13.51
C ALA A 291 -13.33 7.50 13.07
N ARG A 292 -11.99 7.39 13.10
CA ARG A 292 -11.24 6.20 12.74
C ARG A 292 -10.18 5.87 13.79
N LEU A 293 -10.25 4.65 14.30
CA LEU A 293 -9.21 4.05 15.13
C LEU A 293 -8.67 2.80 14.44
N THR A 294 -7.36 2.75 14.21
CA THR A 294 -6.65 1.59 13.69
C THR A 294 -5.60 1.14 14.70
N ILE A 295 -5.61 -0.14 15.03
CA ILE A 295 -4.61 -0.78 15.87
C ILE A 295 -3.81 -1.70 14.96
N PHE A 296 -2.51 -1.47 14.86
CA PHE A 296 -1.63 -2.31 14.06
C PHE A 296 -1.45 -3.66 14.75
N PRO A 297 -1.45 -4.76 13.99
CA PRO A 297 -1.10 -6.04 14.54
C PRO A 297 0.38 -6.05 14.98
N PRO A 298 0.74 -6.81 16.03
CA PRO A 298 2.11 -6.92 16.48
C PRO A 298 3.00 -7.56 15.41
N SER A 299 4.22 -7.03 15.24
CA SER A 299 5.20 -7.53 14.27
C SER A 299 5.99 -8.74 14.78
N THR A 300 6.09 -8.91 16.10
CA THR A 300 6.88 -9.96 16.75
C THR A 300 6.02 -10.81 17.71
N ASP A 301 6.65 -11.75 18.43
CA ASP A 301 6.01 -12.71 19.34
C ASP A 301 5.44 -12.08 20.63
N GLU A 302 4.97 -10.84 20.54
CA GLU A 302 4.27 -10.08 21.58
C GLU A 302 2.91 -10.70 21.97
N ARG A 303 2.55 -11.84 21.34
CA ARG A 303 1.35 -12.67 21.59
C ARG A 303 1.13 -13.01 23.06
N LEU A 304 2.18 -13.00 23.88
CA LEU A 304 2.13 -13.44 25.27
C LEU A 304 1.43 -12.47 26.23
N ARG A 305 1.05 -11.26 25.80
CA ARG A 305 0.38 -10.28 26.68
C ARG A 305 -1.14 -10.34 26.51
N ASP A 306 -1.84 -10.89 27.51
CA ASP A 306 -3.29 -10.70 27.68
C ASP A 306 -3.55 -9.23 28.01
N ILE A 307 -3.71 -8.39 26.99
CA ILE A 307 -4.01 -6.98 27.18
C ILE A 307 -5.50 -6.83 27.48
N ARG A 308 -5.81 -6.37 28.69
CA ARG A 308 -7.17 -6.06 29.11
C ARG A 308 -7.39 -4.56 29.04
N LEU A 309 -8.29 -4.15 28.15
CA LEU A 309 -8.75 -2.77 28.09
C LEU A 309 -9.75 -2.51 29.22
N ASN A 310 -9.52 -1.41 29.94
CA ASN A 310 -10.50 -0.85 30.86
C ASN A 310 -11.79 -0.48 30.10
N ALA A 311 -12.91 -0.44 30.82
CA ALA A 311 -14.16 0.03 30.23
C ALA A 311 -14.06 1.52 29.92
N PHE A 312 -14.50 1.91 28.72
CA PHE A 312 -14.64 3.31 28.34
C PHE A 312 -15.97 3.86 28.84
N SER A 313 -16.06 5.18 29.05
CA SER A 313 -17.36 5.82 29.10
C SER A 313 -18.10 5.59 27.77
N PRO A 314 -19.41 5.26 27.77
CA PRO A 314 -20.20 5.13 26.54
C PRO A 314 -20.17 6.38 25.64
N SER A 315 -19.85 7.55 26.22
CA SER A 315 -19.73 8.84 25.54
C SER A 315 -18.31 9.21 25.12
N ALA A 316 -17.31 8.37 25.38
CA ALA A 316 -15.89 8.71 25.15
C ALA A 316 -15.57 8.98 23.66
N LEU A 317 -16.20 8.25 22.76
CA LEU A 317 -15.89 8.25 21.32
C LEU A 317 -17.17 8.43 20.48
N PRO A 318 -17.81 9.61 20.56
CA PRO A 318 -19.13 9.82 19.95
C PRO A 318 -19.11 9.78 18.42
N SER A 319 -17.95 10.05 17.80
CA SER A 319 -17.80 10.12 16.35
C SER A 319 -17.29 8.83 15.70
N LEU A 320 -16.96 7.80 16.50
CA LEU A 320 -16.26 6.62 16.00
C LEU A 320 -17.15 5.81 15.06
N ALA A 321 -16.74 5.76 13.78
CA ALA A 321 -17.48 5.05 12.74
C ALA A 321 -16.64 3.94 12.09
N ARG A 322 -15.31 3.96 12.25
CA ARG A 322 -14.39 3.00 11.64
C ARG A 322 -13.44 2.44 12.70
N PHE A 323 -13.47 1.12 12.88
CA PHE A 323 -12.56 0.41 13.77
C PHE A 323 -11.77 -0.63 13.00
N GLU A 324 -10.46 -0.66 13.21
CA GLU A 324 -9.55 -1.69 12.72
C GLU A 324 -8.67 -2.15 13.87
N GLY A 325 -8.66 -3.44 14.17
CA GLY A 325 -7.96 -3.91 15.37
C GLY A 325 -8.28 -5.35 15.77
N PRO A 326 -7.87 -5.75 16.98
CA PRO A 326 -8.13 -7.08 17.49
C PRO A 326 -9.62 -7.31 17.77
N TYR A 327 -10.15 -8.46 17.34
CA TYR A 327 -11.57 -8.79 17.52
C TYR A 327 -11.99 -8.81 19.00
N THR A 328 -11.07 -9.18 19.91
CA THR A 328 -11.31 -9.21 21.35
C THR A 328 -11.67 -7.86 21.96
N HIS A 329 -11.44 -6.76 21.25
CA HIS A 329 -11.69 -5.40 21.74
C HIS A 329 -12.79 -4.65 20.98
N VAL A 330 -13.32 -5.16 19.87
CA VAL A 330 -14.33 -4.43 19.06
C VAL A 330 -15.56 -4.02 19.89
N LEU A 331 -15.97 -4.87 20.84
CA LEU A 331 -17.13 -4.61 21.69
C LEU A 331 -16.92 -3.46 22.70
N LYS A 332 -15.67 -3.03 22.93
CA LYS A 332 -15.34 -1.86 23.75
C LYS A 332 -15.51 -0.55 22.97
N PHE A 333 -15.57 -0.62 21.65
CA PHE A 333 -15.60 0.53 20.74
C PHE A 333 -16.94 0.66 19.99
N CYS A 334 -17.86 -0.29 20.17
CA CYS A 334 -19.18 -0.27 19.52
C CYS A 334 -20.28 0.41 20.37
N HIS A 335 -19.90 1.31 21.29
CA HIS A 335 -20.86 2.16 22.00
C HIS A 335 -21.63 3.09 21.05
N GLN A 336 -21.02 3.41 19.92
CA GLN A 336 -21.63 4.09 18.78
C GLN A 336 -21.77 3.12 17.60
N PRO A 337 -22.74 3.35 16.69
CA PRO A 337 -22.94 2.50 15.52
C PRO A 337 -21.73 2.54 14.56
N LEU A 338 -21.00 1.42 14.49
CA LEU A 338 -19.84 1.28 13.60
C LEU A 338 -20.28 1.03 12.15
N LYS A 339 -19.68 1.78 11.21
CA LYS A 339 -19.96 1.67 9.77
C LYS A 339 -18.98 0.77 9.03
N ARG A 340 -17.73 0.71 9.49
CA ARG A 340 -16.69 -0.16 8.93
C ARG A 340 -15.88 -0.80 10.05
N VAL A 341 -15.71 -2.11 9.94
CA VAL A 341 -14.96 -2.91 10.91
C VAL A 341 -13.95 -3.79 10.18
N SER A 342 -12.69 -3.75 10.60
CA SER A 342 -11.63 -4.67 10.14
C SER A 342 -11.04 -5.40 11.35
N LEU A 343 -11.14 -6.72 11.38
CA LEU A 343 -10.78 -7.53 12.55
C LEU A 343 -9.66 -8.50 12.24
N TRP A 344 -8.69 -8.52 13.14
CA TRP A 344 -7.62 -9.51 13.22
C TRP A 344 -7.54 -10.09 14.64
N GLY A 345 -6.74 -11.13 14.84
CA GLY A 345 -6.61 -11.83 16.12
C GLY A 345 -5.17 -12.16 16.48
N LEU A 346 -4.98 -12.66 17.71
CA LEU A 346 -3.70 -13.13 18.25
C LEU A 346 -3.82 -14.56 18.76
N ASP A 347 -4.70 -15.36 18.16
CA ASP A 347 -4.96 -16.72 18.61
C ASP A 347 -3.75 -17.62 18.24
N ASP A 348 -3.86 -18.50 17.25
CA ASP A 348 -2.75 -19.41 16.91
C ASP A 348 -1.55 -18.69 16.27
N ARG A 349 -1.81 -17.56 15.60
CA ARG A 349 -0.83 -16.81 14.80
C ARG A 349 -1.14 -15.31 14.87
N PRO A 350 -0.12 -14.44 14.77
CA PRO A 350 -0.34 -13.01 14.77
C PRO A 350 -1.18 -12.60 13.55
N CYS A 351 -2.07 -11.63 13.74
CA CYS A 351 -3.00 -11.11 12.74
C CYS A 351 -4.14 -12.06 12.32
N LEU A 352 -4.38 -13.17 13.01
CA LEU A 352 -5.39 -14.16 12.61
C LEU A 352 -6.33 -14.51 13.75
N CYS A 353 -7.63 -14.44 13.46
CA CYS A 353 -8.69 -14.83 14.38
C CYS A 353 -8.96 -16.34 14.31
N ASN A 354 -9.22 -16.94 15.47
CA ASN A 354 -9.96 -18.17 15.58
C ASN A 354 -11.41 -17.92 15.15
N ALA A 355 -11.92 -18.71 14.19
CA ALA A 355 -13.23 -18.50 13.60
C ALA A 355 -14.36 -18.58 14.65
N ASP A 356 -14.31 -19.54 15.57
CA ASP A 356 -15.38 -19.76 16.55
C ASP A 356 -15.45 -18.62 17.59
N ALA A 357 -14.28 -18.17 18.05
CA ALA A 357 -14.19 -17.04 18.98
C ALA A 357 -14.64 -15.73 18.30
N LEU A 358 -14.27 -15.53 17.04
CA LEU A 358 -14.72 -14.41 16.22
C LEU A 358 -16.24 -14.45 16.00
N THR A 359 -16.81 -15.60 15.68
CA THR A 359 -18.26 -15.78 15.50
C THR A 359 -19.03 -15.35 16.73
N LYS A 360 -18.59 -15.77 17.94
CA LYS A 360 -19.21 -15.33 19.20
C LYS A 360 -19.13 -13.82 19.39
N THR A 361 -18.05 -13.20 18.94
CA THR A 361 -17.86 -11.76 19.03
C THR A 361 -18.73 -11.01 18.05
N LEU A 362 -18.84 -11.50 16.80
CA LEU A 362 -19.71 -10.93 15.77
C LEU A 362 -21.20 -11.06 16.14
N ALA A 363 -21.60 -12.17 16.77
CA ALA A 363 -22.95 -12.34 17.29
C ALA A 363 -23.30 -11.25 18.31
N LYS A 364 -22.42 -11.00 19.28
CA LYS A 364 -22.58 -9.90 20.24
C LYS A 364 -22.56 -8.52 19.58
N LEU A 365 -21.73 -8.32 18.55
CA LEU A 365 -21.71 -7.07 17.81
C LEU A 365 -23.04 -6.84 17.07
N ALA A 366 -23.68 -7.90 16.57
CA ALA A 366 -24.99 -7.85 15.95
C ALA A 366 -26.14 -7.60 16.95
N GLU A 367 -25.90 -7.70 18.26
CA GLU A 367 -26.85 -7.28 19.31
C GLU A 367 -26.79 -5.76 19.58
N THR A 368 -25.81 -5.05 19.00
CA THR A 368 -25.62 -3.59 19.18
C THR A 368 -26.25 -2.80 18.03
N GLU A 369 -26.26 -1.46 18.14
CA GLU A 369 -26.71 -0.58 17.05
C GLU A 369 -25.89 -0.74 15.75
N SER A 370 -24.69 -1.34 15.83
CA SER A 370 -23.86 -1.65 14.66
C SER A 370 -24.57 -2.59 13.67
N VAL A 371 -25.53 -3.39 14.13
CA VAL A 371 -26.33 -4.29 13.27
C VAL A 371 -27.06 -3.58 12.13
N ASN A 372 -27.42 -2.32 12.36
CA ASN A 372 -28.18 -1.48 11.44
C ASN A 372 -27.31 -0.40 10.77
N SER A 373 -25.99 -0.44 10.88
CA SER A 373 -25.11 0.60 10.34
C SER A 373 -23.83 0.07 9.71
N LEU A 374 -23.43 -1.16 10.06
CA LEU A 374 -22.23 -1.79 9.53
C LEU A 374 -22.40 -2.12 8.04
N GLY A 375 -21.76 -1.32 7.18
CA GLY A 375 -21.78 -1.49 5.74
C GLY A 375 -20.59 -2.29 5.18
N HIS A 376 -19.46 -2.33 5.90
CA HIS A 376 -18.25 -3.02 5.47
C HIS A 376 -17.59 -3.78 6.62
N LEU A 377 -17.39 -5.08 6.42
CA LEU A 377 -16.67 -5.97 7.31
C LEU A 377 -15.46 -6.60 6.61
N GLU A 378 -14.30 -6.52 7.23
CA GLU A 378 -13.04 -7.12 6.78
C GLU A 378 -12.50 -8.03 7.90
N LEU A 379 -12.16 -9.27 7.58
CA LEU A 379 -11.82 -10.30 8.55
C LEU A 379 -10.52 -11.01 8.15
N MET A 380 -9.57 -11.11 9.07
CA MET A 380 -8.39 -11.95 8.95
C MET A 380 -8.54 -13.17 9.86
N VAL A 381 -8.77 -14.34 9.30
CA VAL A 381 -9.11 -15.56 10.04
C VAL A 381 -8.13 -16.68 9.76
N MET A 382 -8.01 -17.63 10.68
CA MET A 382 -7.30 -18.89 10.43
C MET A 382 -8.04 -19.67 9.33
N ALA A 383 -9.30 -20.00 9.60
CA ALA A 383 -10.18 -20.79 8.75
C ALA A 383 -11.49 -20.05 8.45
N ILE A 384 -12.10 -20.32 7.30
CA ILE A 384 -13.50 -19.92 7.05
C ILE A 384 -14.39 -21.07 7.53
N SER A 385 -15.30 -20.82 8.47
CA SER A 385 -16.27 -21.79 8.97
C SER A 385 -17.70 -21.42 8.56
N THR A 386 -18.60 -22.41 8.55
CA THR A 386 -20.02 -22.20 8.26
C THR A 386 -20.65 -21.24 9.27
N ASP A 387 -20.38 -21.43 10.57
CA ASP A 387 -20.90 -20.56 11.63
C ASP A 387 -20.44 -19.11 11.47
N LEU A 388 -19.19 -18.90 11.03
CA LEU A 388 -18.66 -17.57 10.74
C LEU A 388 -19.39 -16.92 9.57
N LEU A 389 -19.71 -17.66 8.53
CA LEU A 389 -20.46 -17.13 7.39
C LEU A 389 -21.93 -16.86 7.74
N ASP A 390 -22.54 -17.75 8.53
CA ASP A 390 -23.94 -17.65 8.93
C ASP A 390 -24.19 -16.46 9.86
N VAL A 391 -23.27 -16.16 10.79
CA VAL A 391 -23.42 -14.98 11.67
C VAL A 391 -23.44 -13.67 10.88
N LEU A 392 -22.83 -13.62 9.69
CA LEU A 392 -22.82 -12.41 8.84
C LEU A 392 -24.24 -12.00 8.43
N SER A 393 -25.16 -12.95 8.28
CA SER A 393 -26.58 -12.70 7.96
C SER A 393 -27.28 -11.79 8.97
N SER A 394 -26.75 -11.69 10.18
CA SER A 394 -27.30 -10.86 11.26
C SER A 394 -27.21 -9.36 10.96
N PHE A 395 -26.24 -8.93 10.13
CA PHE A 395 -26.00 -7.51 9.83
C PHE A 395 -26.84 -7.03 8.64
N ARG A 396 -27.87 -6.21 8.91
CA ARG A 396 -28.91 -5.87 7.91
C ARG A 396 -28.41 -4.94 6.80
N GLN A 397 -27.46 -4.06 7.10
CA GLN A 397 -26.91 -3.09 6.15
C GLN A 397 -25.56 -3.49 5.54
N LEU A 398 -25.11 -4.73 5.77
CA LEU A 398 -23.80 -5.17 5.31
C LEU A 398 -23.76 -5.26 3.78
N GLU A 399 -23.00 -4.37 3.15
CA GLU A 399 -22.87 -4.27 1.69
C GLU A 399 -21.58 -4.92 1.18
N ARG A 400 -20.55 -5.00 2.02
CA ARG A 400 -19.22 -5.48 1.64
C ARG A 400 -18.62 -6.40 2.69
N ILE A 401 -18.19 -7.59 2.27
CA ILE A 401 -17.46 -8.56 3.07
C ILE A 401 -16.12 -8.85 2.40
N THR A 402 -15.03 -8.79 3.18
CA THR A 402 -13.70 -9.26 2.79
C THR A 402 -13.22 -10.25 3.85
N ILE A 403 -12.89 -11.49 3.48
CA ILE A 403 -12.34 -12.49 4.41
C ILE A 403 -11.03 -13.01 3.85
N GLN A 404 -9.96 -12.87 4.63
CA GLN A 404 -8.66 -13.44 4.34
C GLN A 404 -8.39 -14.59 5.30
N SER A 405 -8.26 -15.80 4.76
CA SER A 405 -7.95 -17.03 5.47
C SER A 405 -6.54 -17.52 5.14
N GLN A 406 -5.89 -18.18 6.10
CA GLN A 406 -4.51 -18.65 5.99
C GLN A 406 -4.39 -20.18 6.02
N GLU A 407 -5.48 -20.90 6.28
CA GLU A 407 -5.48 -22.35 6.31
C GLU A 407 -5.36 -22.95 4.90
N SER A 408 -4.53 -23.98 4.77
CA SER A 408 -4.33 -24.74 3.53
C SER A 408 -5.13 -26.04 3.47
N SER A 409 -5.64 -26.50 4.61
CA SER A 409 -6.52 -27.66 4.77
C SER A 409 -7.99 -27.25 4.76
N PRO A 410 -8.88 -28.05 4.15
CA PRO A 410 -10.31 -27.86 4.33
C PRO A 410 -10.69 -28.20 5.78
N PRO A 411 -11.74 -27.56 6.33
CA PRO A 411 -12.24 -27.90 7.66
C PRO A 411 -12.60 -29.39 7.73
N THR A 412 -12.16 -30.04 8.80
CA THR A 412 -12.19 -31.50 9.01
C THR A 412 -13.56 -32.16 8.90
N LEU A 413 -14.65 -31.39 8.94
CA LEU A 413 -16.03 -31.89 8.87
C LEU A 413 -16.46 -32.36 7.46
N TYR A 414 -15.71 -32.06 6.39
CA TYR A 414 -16.04 -32.47 5.02
C TYR A 414 -15.12 -33.58 4.47
N GLN A 415 -14.62 -34.46 5.34
CA GLN A 415 -13.69 -35.55 4.95
C GLN A 415 -14.29 -36.64 4.04
N SER A 416 -15.59 -36.63 3.76
CA SER A 416 -16.22 -37.56 2.84
C SER A 416 -16.40 -36.96 1.44
N ASN A 417 -15.60 -37.43 0.48
CA ASN A 417 -15.76 -37.28 -0.98
C ASN A 417 -15.39 -35.97 -1.70
N VAL A 418 -14.87 -34.95 -1.02
CA VAL A 418 -14.49 -33.72 -1.74
C VAL A 418 -13.07 -33.86 -2.31
N ASN A 419 -12.96 -34.07 -3.63
CA ASN A 419 -11.69 -34.23 -4.35
C ASN A 419 -10.77 -32.98 -4.31
N ALA A 420 -11.27 -31.84 -3.80
CA ALA A 420 -10.51 -30.60 -3.70
C ALA A 420 -10.94 -29.66 -2.57
N PRO A 421 -10.00 -29.00 -1.88
CA PRO A 421 -10.34 -28.10 -0.78
C PRO A 421 -11.20 -26.89 -1.18
N VAL A 422 -11.03 -26.36 -2.41
CA VAL A 422 -11.81 -25.19 -2.89
C VAL A 422 -13.30 -25.52 -3.08
N THR A 423 -13.62 -26.76 -3.45
CA THR A 423 -15.00 -27.25 -3.55
C THR A 423 -15.71 -27.17 -2.20
N ALA A 424 -15.00 -27.47 -1.10
CA ALA A 424 -15.59 -27.36 0.24
C ALA A 424 -15.98 -25.91 0.55
N LEU A 425 -15.18 -24.92 0.12
CA LEU A 425 -15.51 -23.50 0.25
C LEU A 425 -16.76 -23.13 -0.58
N TYR A 426 -16.85 -23.62 -1.83
CA TYR A 426 -18.01 -23.40 -2.69
C TYR A 426 -19.29 -24.02 -2.12
N VAL A 427 -19.20 -25.24 -1.56
CA VAL A 427 -20.34 -25.89 -0.90
C VAL A 427 -20.77 -25.12 0.34
N MET A 428 -19.82 -24.65 1.16
CA MET A 428 -20.10 -23.87 2.36
C MET A 428 -20.83 -22.56 2.02
N MET A 429 -20.28 -21.75 1.12
CA MET A 429 -20.95 -20.56 0.58
C MET A 429 -22.27 -20.90 -0.14
N GLY A 430 -22.31 -22.08 -0.75
CA GLY A 430 -23.46 -22.70 -1.40
C GLY A 430 -24.65 -22.91 -0.45
N ASN A 431 -24.40 -23.00 0.85
CA ASN A 431 -25.42 -23.25 1.86
C ASN A 431 -25.67 -22.04 2.78
N THR A 432 -24.70 -21.13 2.90
CA THR A 432 -24.84 -19.90 3.68
C THR A 432 -25.88 -18.94 3.10
N THR A 433 -26.65 -18.32 3.99
CA THR A 433 -27.46 -17.12 3.70
C THR A 433 -26.67 -15.85 4.02
N LEU A 434 -26.46 -14.99 3.02
CA LEU A 434 -25.82 -13.70 3.21
C LEU A 434 -26.85 -12.61 3.49
N PRO A 435 -26.43 -11.47 4.08
CA PRO A 435 -27.28 -10.29 4.21
C PRO A 435 -27.94 -9.89 2.90
N PRO A 436 -29.23 -9.49 2.92
CA PRO A 436 -29.93 -9.12 1.69
C PRO A 436 -29.31 -7.92 0.97
N GLY A 437 -28.63 -7.03 1.71
CA GLY A 437 -27.96 -5.85 1.16
C GLY A 437 -26.57 -6.10 0.55
N ILE A 438 -26.06 -7.34 0.58
CA ILE A 438 -24.69 -7.63 0.18
C ILE A 438 -24.44 -7.38 -1.32
N LYS A 439 -23.47 -6.53 -1.64
CA LYS A 439 -23.09 -6.18 -3.03
C LYS A 439 -21.76 -6.78 -3.43
N TYR A 440 -20.81 -6.85 -2.50
CA TYR A 440 -19.45 -7.30 -2.75
C TYR A 440 -18.99 -8.34 -1.74
N VAL A 441 -18.49 -9.47 -2.24
CA VAL A 441 -17.88 -10.53 -1.43
C VAL A 441 -16.49 -10.82 -1.96
N LYS A 442 -15.47 -10.70 -1.11
CA LYS A 442 -14.11 -11.12 -1.41
C LYS A 442 -13.63 -12.15 -0.41
N LEU A 443 -13.17 -13.30 -0.90
CA LEU A 443 -12.54 -14.32 -0.08
C LEU A 443 -11.15 -14.60 -0.63
N SER A 444 -10.14 -14.52 0.22
CA SER A 444 -8.76 -14.87 -0.13
C SER A 444 -8.28 -15.98 0.81
N THR A 445 -7.83 -17.12 0.28
CA THR A 445 -7.43 -18.28 1.10
C THR A 445 -6.15 -18.96 0.59
N ARG A 446 -5.50 -19.77 1.44
CA ARG A 446 -4.26 -20.51 1.09
C ARG A 446 -4.49 -21.96 0.67
N LEU A 447 -5.74 -22.33 0.37
CA LEU A 447 -6.09 -23.68 -0.07
C LEU A 447 -5.22 -24.13 -1.26
N SER A 448 -4.52 -25.26 -1.08
CA SER A 448 -3.64 -25.83 -2.10
C SER A 448 -4.43 -26.65 -3.11
N SER A 449 -4.34 -26.32 -4.39
CA SER A 449 -5.08 -26.98 -5.48
C SER A 449 -4.36 -28.21 -6.08
N ARG A 450 -3.43 -28.84 -5.35
CA ARG A 450 -2.46 -29.84 -5.86
C ARG A 450 -3.05 -31.01 -6.67
N SER A 451 -4.36 -31.25 -6.63
CA SER A 451 -5.04 -32.36 -7.29
C SER A 451 -5.97 -31.99 -8.47
N LEU A 452 -6.32 -30.72 -8.71
CA LEU A 452 -7.35 -30.41 -9.71
C LEU A 452 -6.80 -29.84 -11.01
N HIS A 453 -7.23 -30.44 -12.13
CA HIS A 453 -7.09 -29.87 -13.47
C HIS A 453 -7.76 -28.49 -13.56
N HIS A 454 -7.08 -27.53 -14.20
CA HIS A 454 -7.55 -26.15 -14.40
C HIS A 454 -8.99 -26.08 -14.94
N VAL A 455 -9.30 -26.87 -15.97
CA VAL A 455 -10.64 -26.90 -16.61
C VAL A 455 -11.72 -27.37 -15.63
N ALA A 456 -11.40 -28.30 -14.74
CA ALA A 456 -12.36 -28.77 -13.73
C ALA A 456 -12.65 -27.69 -12.69
N GLN A 457 -11.61 -26.98 -12.21
CA GLN A 457 -11.78 -25.86 -11.28
C GLN A 457 -12.61 -24.73 -11.87
N GLU A 458 -12.33 -24.38 -13.13
CA GLU A 458 -13.03 -23.33 -13.86
C GLU A 458 -14.53 -23.67 -14.02
N HIS A 459 -14.83 -24.91 -14.42
CA HIS A 459 -16.22 -25.38 -14.56
C HIS A 459 -16.95 -25.36 -13.22
N GLU A 460 -16.29 -25.79 -12.15
CA GLU A 460 -16.85 -25.82 -10.81
C GLU A 460 -17.12 -24.41 -10.26
N ALA A 461 -16.17 -23.49 -10.45
CA ALA A 461 -16.34 -22.08 -10.10
C ALA A 461 -17.52 -21.46 -10.86
N ALA A 462 -17.67 -21.75 -12.15
CA ALA A 462 -18.80 -21.28 -12.96
C ALA A 462 -20.14 -21.80 -12.43
N ALA A 463 -20.25 -23.11 -12.16
CA ALA A 463 -21.47 -23.73 -11.63
C ALA A 463 -21.85 -23.16 -10.25
N PHE A 464 -20.86 -22.99 -9.37
CA PHE A 464 -21.02 -22.37 -8.07
C PHE A 464 -21.54 -20.93 -8.19
N LEU A 465 -20.85 -20.09 -8.96
CA LEU A 465 -21.17 -18.66 -9.09
C LEU A 465 -22.56 -18.43 -9.67
N GLU A 466 -22.97 -19.24 -10.64
CA GLU A 466 -24.31 -19.16 -11.21
C GLU A 466 -25.39 -19.50 -10.19
N SER A 467 -25.24 -20.61 -9.47
CA SER A 467 -26.15 -21.00 -8.39
C SER A 467 -26.19 -19.94 -7.28
N PHE A 468 -25.04 -19.43 -6.89
CA PHE A 468 -24.90 -18.43 -5.85
C PHE A 468 -25.54 -17.09 -6.22
N ALA A 469 -25.29 -16.59 -7.44
CA ALA A 469 -25.85 -15.32 -7.91
C ALA A 469 -27.37 -15.34 -8.05
N ARG A 470 -27.97 -16.51 -8.36
CA ARG A 470 -29.43 -16.70 -8.37
C ARG A 470 -30.04 -16.58 -6.98
N ARG A 471 -29.38 -17.16 -5.96
CA ARG A 471 -29.84 -17.10 -4.56
C ARG A 471 -29.64 -15.72 -3.94
N HIS A 472 -28.61 -14.99 -4.37
CA HIS A 472 -28.24 -13.67 -3.83
C HIS A 472 -28.35 -12.59 -4.91
N PRO A 473 -29.58 -12.11 -5.23
CA PRO A 473 -29.81 -11.19 -6.34
C PRO A 473 -29.21 -9.78 -6.14
N SER A 474 -28.85 -9.40 -4.92
CA SER A 474 -28.19 -8.12 -4.63
C SER A 474 -26.68 -8.12 -4.94
N VAL A 475 -26.05 -9.29 -5.02
CA VAL A 475 -24.60 -9.42 -5.21
C VAL A 475 -24.21 -8.94 -6.60
N GLN A 476 -23.35 -7.92 -6.65
CA GLN A 476 -22.84 -7.33 -7.89
C GLN A 476 -21.47 -7.88 -8.28
N LYS A 477 -20.65 -8.25 -7.29
CA LYS A 477 -19.29 -8.75 -7.54
C LYS A 477 -18.86 -9.76 -6.48
N ILE A 478 -18.22 -10.82 -6.95
CA ILE A 478 -17.62 -11.88 -6.12
C ILE A 478 -16.17 -12.05 -6.56
N GLU A 479 -15.25 -12.05 -5.61
CA GLU A 479 -13.83 -12.36 -5.83
C GLU A 479 -13.44 -13.52 -4.91
N ILE A 480 -12.93 -14.60 -5.48
CA ILE A 480 -12.38 -15.72 -4.73
C ILE A 480 -10.93 -15.94 -5.19
N GLU A 481 -10.00 -15.64 -4.30
CA GLU A 481 -8.57 -15.85 -4.50
C GLU A 481 -8.14 -17.06 -3.67
N TYR A 482 -7.43 -18.01 -4.28
CA TYR A 482 -6.90 -19.15 -3.55
C TYR A 482 -5.56 -19.64 -4.08
N GLY A 483 -4.82 -20.34 -3.24
CA GLY A 483 -3.48 -20.86 -3.54
C GLY A 483 -2.40 -20.16 -2.73
N ILE A 484 -1.15 -20.48 -3.03
CA ILE A 484 0.00 -19.87 -2.38
C ILE A 484 0.95 -19.36 -3.44
N TYR A 485 1.60 -18.24 -3.13
CA TYR A 485 2.56 -17.57 -4.01
C TYR A 485 3.51 -18.55 -4.73
N TRP A 486 3.99 -19.55 -4.01
CA TRP A 486 4.97 -20.52 -4.51
C TRP A 486 4.42 -21.62 -5.43
N THR A 487 3.15 -22.00 -5.29
CA THR A 487 2.55 -23.09 -6.11
C THR A 487 1.57 -22.58 -7.15
N GLY A 488 1.45 -21.26 -7.28
CA GLY A 488 0.45 -20.60 -8.11
C GLY A 488 -0.73 -20.09 -7.30
N MET A 489 -1.28 -18.97 -7.77
CA MET A 489 -2.50 -18.36 -7.22
C MET A 489 -3.57 -18.32 -8.29
N TYR A 490 -4.79 -18.62 -7.90
CA TYR A 490 -5.98 -18.55 -8.73
C TYR A 490 -6.84 -17.38 -8.26
N SER A 491 -7.44 -16.66 -9.20
CA SER A 491 -8.36 -15.57 -8.96
C SER A 491 -9.61 -15.77 -9.80
N VAL A 492 -10.73 -15.95 -9.11
CA VAL A 492 -12.05 -16.14 -9.69
C VAL A 492 -12.84 -14.86 -9.44
N VAL A 493 -13.06 -14.08 -10.50
CA VAL A 493 -13.77 -12.81 -10.42
C VAL A 493 -15.05 -12.90 -11.22
N TRP A 494 -16.19 -12.76 -10.53
CA TRP A 494 -17.49 -12.66 -11.17
C TRP A 494 -18.07 -11.27 -10.97
N GLY A 495 -18.59 -10.69 -12.04
CA GLY A 495 -19.35 -9.44 -12.00
C GLY A 495 -20.71 -9.63 -12.66
N ARG A 496 -21.78 -9.15 -11.99
CA ARG A 496 -23.13 -9.17 -12.56
C ARG A 496 -23.15 -8.30 -13.81
N THR A 497 -23.69 -8.84 -14.91
CA THR A 497 -23.91 -8.06 -16.12
C THR A 497 -25.05 -7.10 -15.80
N ARG A 498 -24.75 -5.81 -15.70
CA ARG A 498 -25.84 -4.83 -15.70
C ARG A 498 -26.44 -4.88 -17.10
N GLU A 499 -27.69 -5.32 -17.19
CA GLU A 499 -28.51 -5.07 -18.38
C GLU A 499 -28.35 -3.58 -18.71
N ASN A 500 -28.00 -3.28 -19.96
CA ASN A 500 -27.63 -1.95 -20.45
C ASN A 500 -28.60 -0.86 -19.98
N ASN A 501 -28.35 -0.23 -18.83
CA ASN A 501 -28.78 1.12 -18.57
C ASN A 501 -27.74 2.04 -19.22
N ALA A 502 -27.99 2.33 -20.49
CA ALA A 502 -27.32 3.40 -21.23
C ALA A 502 -27.52 4.79 -20.58
N ASP A 503 -28.37 4.90 -19.55
CA ASP A 503 -28.76 6.15 -18.89
C ASP A 503 -27.96 6.50 -17.61
N LEU A 504 -26.93 5.74 -17.23
CA LEU A 504 -26.13 6.02 -16.02
C LEU A 504 -24.78 6.72 -16.31
N ARG A 505 -24.71 7.54 -17.36
CA ARG A 505 -23.56 8.46 -17.58
C ARG A 505 -23.71 9.84 -16.95
N GLU A 506 -24.84 10.20 -16.34
CA GLU A 506 -25.06 11.57 -15.78
C GLU A 506 -25.16 11.66 -14.24
N GLY A 507 -24.93 10.57 -13.50
CA GLY A 507 -25.17 10.53 -12.04
C GLY A 507 -23.96 10.64 -11.11
N ALA A 508 -22.77 10.99 -11.60
CA ALA A 508 -21.58 11.17 -10.75
C ALA A 508 -21.51 12.60 -10.17
N ALA A 509 -22.52 12.97 -9.37
CA ALA A 509 -22.46 14.17 -8.56
C ALA A 509 -21.58 13.90 -7.31
N GLU A 510 -20.36 14.42 -7.40
CA GLU A 510 -19.53 14.97 -6.32
C GLU A 510 -19.81 14.51 -4.88
N SER A 511 -19.01 13.54 -4.42
CA SER A 511 -18.60 13.50 -3.01
C SER A 511 -17.56 14.61 -2.80
N PRO A 512 -17.73 15.52 -1.82
CA PRO A 512 -16.81 16.64 -1.58
C PRO A 512 -15.43 16.21 -1.05
N TYR A 513 -15.16 14.92 -0.92
CA TYR A 513 -13.84 14.38 -0.62
C TYR A 513 -13.52 13.24 -1.59
N PRO A 514 -12.53 13.40 -2.50
CA PRO A 514 -12.02 12.29 -3.26
C PRO A 514 -11.27 11.36 -2.31
N GLU A 515 -11.81 10.18 -2.04
CA GLU A 515 -10.97 9.09 -1.54
C GLU A 515 -9.90 8.80 -2.61
N PRO A 516 -8.61 8.77 -2.27
CA PRO A 516 -7.57 8.47 -3.24
C PRO A 516 -7.82 7.07 -3.82
N ASN A 517 -8.11 7.02 -5.12
CA ASN A 517 -8.19 5.76 -5.86
C ASN A 517 -6.90 4.96 -5.64
N PRO A 518 -6.96 3.68 -5.25
CA PRO A 518 -5.78 2.84 -5.24
C PRO A 518 -5.29 2.68 -6.69
N THR A 519 -4.16 3.32 -7.00
CA THR A 519 -3.44 3.11 -8.26
C THR A 519 -3.15 1.62 -8.45
N PRO A 520 -3.41 1.04 -9.63
CA PRO A 520 -3.03 -0.33 -9.92
C PRO A 520 -1.51 -0.49 -9.83
N PHE A 521 -1.07 -1.59 -9.21
CA PHE A 521 0.32 -1.94 -9.01
C PHE A 521 1.01 -2.18 -10.36
N ALA A 522 1.97 -1.31 -10.70
CA ALA A 522 2.99 -1.58 -11.70
C ALA A 522 4.35 -1.54 -10.99
N ASP A 523 5.00 -2.70 -10.92
CA ASP A 523 6.33 -2.92 -10.35
C ASP A 523 7.37 -2.25 -11.27
N ALA A 524 7.87 -1.07 -10.90
CA ALA A 524 8.86 -0.32 -11.68
C ALA A 524 10.21 -0.26 -10.93
N GLY A 525 11.13 -1.13 -11.31
CA GLY A 525 12.49 -1.22 -10.76
C GLY A 525 13.52 -1.58 -11.83
N GLY A 526 13.59 -0.80 -12.92
CA GLY A 526 14.60 -0.94 -13.97
C GLY A 526 15.87 -0.15 -13.65
N GLY A 527 16.70 -0.65 -12.74
CA GLY A 527 18.05 -0.15 -12.51
C GLY A 527 19.03 -1.31 -12.49
N GLN A 528 19.89 -1.41 -13.50
CA GLN A 528 20.94 -2.43 -13.58
C GLN A 528 21.87 -2.32 -12.37
N SER A 529 21.61 -3.14 -11.35
CA SER A 529 22.44 -3.33 -10.17
C SER A 529 22.78 -4.81 -10.08
N SER A 530 24.07 -5.12 -10.07
CA SER A 530 24.65 -6.47 -10.15
C SER A 530 24.50 -7.31 -8.86
N ARG A 531 23.30 -7.29 -8.25
CA ARG A 531 22.88 -8.32 -7.31
C ARG A 531 21.61 -8.93 -7.87
N LEU A 532 21.73 -10.15 -8.38
CA LEU A 532 20.64 -11.04 -8.79
C LEU A 532 19.46 -10.88 -7.84
N SER A 533 18.48 -10.08 -8.25
CA SER A 533 17.23 -9.97 -7.54
C SER A 533 16.55 -11.32 -7.66
N SER A 534 16.04 -11.87 -6.57
CA SER A 534 15.26 -13.12 -6.61
C SER A 534 14.06 -13.03 -7.57
N LYS A 535 13.67 -11.81 -8.00
CA LYS A 535 12.67 -11.57 -9.05
C LYS A 535 13.12 -12.04 -10.44
N ASP A 536 14.41 -11.98 -10.78
CA ASP A 536 14.91 -12.37 -12.11
C ASP A 536 14.82 -13.88 -12.37
N ASN A 537 14.76 -14.68 -11.30
CA ASN A 537 14.63 -16.13 -11.36
C ASN A 537 13.17 -16.62 -11.28
N ILE A 538 12.19 -15.71 -11.25
CA ILE A 538 10.77 -16.07 -11.18
C ILE A 538 10.08 -15.66 -12.47
N LEU A 539 9.84 -16.63 -13.35
CA LEU A 539 8.95 -16.41 -14.49
C LEU A 539 7.51 -16.49 -14.00
N SER A 540 6.85 -15.34 -14.02
CA SER A 540 5.42 -15.22 -13.77
C SER A 540 4.66 -15.32 -15.09
N THR A 541 3.87 -16.38 -15.26
CA THR A 541 2.91 -16.51 -16.35
C THR A 541 1.51 -16.27 -15.82
N VAL A 542 0.78 -15.33 -16.42
CA VAL A 542 -0.62 -15.07 -16.09
C VAL A 542 -1.49 -15.57 -17.22
N VAL A 543 -2.34 -16.55 -16.93
CA VAL A 543 -3.33 -17.08 -17.88
C VAL A 543 -4.70 -16.65 -17.40
N SER A 544 -5.46 -15.95 -18.24
CA SER A 544 -6.81 -15.50 -17.89
C SER A 544 -7.81 -15.97 -18.93
N THR A 545 -8.88 -16.62 -18.48
CA THR A 545 -10.03 -17.04 -19.29
C THR A 545 -11.26 -16.25 -18.87
N VAL A 546 -12.13 -15.96 -19.83
CA VAL A 546 -13.36 -15.18 -19.62
C VAL A 546 -14.54 -16.00 -20.09
N HIS A 547 -15.52 -16.16 -19.22
CA HIS A 547 -16.73 -16.95 -19.46
C HIS A 547 -17.97 -16.10 -19.25
N PRO A 548 -18.80 -15.91 -20.29
CA PRO A 548 -20.12 -15.34 -20.09
C PRO A 548 -21.01 -16.36 -19.36
N LEU A 549 -21.61 -15.95 -18.26
CA LEU A 549 -22.62 -16.70 -17.51
C LEU A 549 -23.98 -15.99 -17.64
N PRO A 550 -25.11 -16.68 -17.42
CA PRO A 550 -26.44 -16.07 -17.62
C PRO A 550 -26.70 -14.80 -16.80
N LEU A 551 -26.12 -14.69 -15.60
CA LEU A 551 -26.30 -13.54 -14.71
C LEU A 551 -25.07 -12.60 -14.67
N GLY A 552 -23.99 -12.90 -15.38
CA GLY A 552 -22.75 -12.16 -15.19
C GLY A 552 -21.60 -12.63 -16.06
N ARG A 553 -20.45 -11.98 -15.88
CA ARG A 553 -19.19 -12.36 -16.52
C ARG A 553 -18.25 -12.93 -15.47
N LEU A 554 -17.80 -14.16 -15.69
CA LEU A 554 -16.74 -14.81 -14.93
C LEU A 554 -15.40 -14.56 -15.62
N THR A 555 -14.39 -14.20 -14.85
CA THR A 555 -12.99 -14.16 -15.24
C THR A 555 -12.23 -15.08 -14.30
N PHE A 556 -11.60 -16.11 -14.85
CA PHE A 556 -10.78 -17.06 -14.12
C PHE A 556 -9.32 -16.81 -14.50
N THR A 557 -8.49 -16.48 -13.52
CA THR A 557 -7.09 -16.13 -13.75
C THR A 557 -6.19 -17.03 -12.94
N GLU A 558 -5.22 -17.66 -13.60
CA GLU A 558 -4.17 -18.45 -12.99
C GLU A 558 -2.85 -17.69 -13.09
N HIS A 559 -2.26 -17.39 -11.93
CA HIS A 559 -0.91 -16.86 -11.81
C HIS A 559 0.05 -18.01 -11.52
N ARG A 560 0.67 -18.55 -12.57
CA ARG A 560 1.74 -19.54 -12.44
C ARG A 560 3.06 -18.84 -12.21
N ARG A 561 3.80 -19.30 -11.21
CA ARG A 561 5.18 -18.87 -10.98
C ARG A 561 6.08 -20.07 -11.11
N LYS A 562 6.99 -20.03 -12.08
CA LYS A 562 8.07 -21.01 -12.20
C LYS A 562 9.33 -20.37 -11.65
N ILE A 563 9.85 -20.93 -10.56
CA ILE A 563 11.18 -20.59 -10.08
C ILE A 563 12.15 -21.33 -10.98
N PHE A 564 12.93 -20.61 -11.77
CA PHE A 564 14.05 -21.19 -12.47
C PHE A 564 15.21 -21.32 -11.49
N LEU A 565 15.65 -22.55 -11.26
CA LEU A 565 16.89 -22.75 -10.53
C LEU A 565 18.04 -22.43 -11.50
N PRO A 566 19.17 -21.86 -11.05
CA PRO A 566 20.32 -21.57 -11.91
C PRO A 566 20.84 -22.78 -12.71
N GLN A 567 20.53 -24.00 -12.25
CA GLN A 567 20.84 -25.25 -12.95
C GLN A 567 19.94 -25.54 -14.16
N ASP A 568 18.75 -24.94 -14.24
CA ASP A 568 17.82 -25.11 -15.37
C ASP A 568 18.26 -24.30 -16.60
N SER A 569 19.17 -23.32 -16.44
CA SER A 569 19.68 -22.46 -17.51
C SER A 569 20.95 -22.96 -18.20
N THR A 570 21.65 -23.97 -17.67
CA THR A 570 22.92 -24.44 -18.23
C THR A 570 22.78 -25.59 -19.25
N GLY A 571 21.55 -26.02 -19.56
CA GLY A 571 21.29 -27.17 -20.43
C GLY A 571 21.30 -26.92 -21.95
N ALA A 572 21.47 -25.68 -22.41
CA ALA A 572 21.48 -25.38 -23.83
C ALA A 572 22.53 -24.30 -24.14
N ILE A 573 23.51 -24.66 -24.97
CA ILE A 573 24.63 -23.86 -25.49
C ILE A 573 25.93 -24.03 -24.67
N GLY A 574 26.69 -25.10 -24.98
CA GLY A 574 28.06 -25.29 -24.49
C GLY A 574 28.71 -26.57 -25.03
N ASP A 575 29.64 -26.40 -25.96
CA ASP A 575 30.56 -27.40 -26.52
C ASP A 575 31.27 -28.21 -25.41
N PRO A 576 31.38 -29.55 -25.46
CA PRO A 576 31.84 -30.38 -24.34
C PRO A 576 33.37 -30.42 -24.16
N ALA A 577 34.11 -29.39 -24.58
CA ALA A 577 35.56 -29.47 -24.71
C ALA A 577 36.39 -28.76 -23.63
N ASN A 578 35.84 -27.87 -22.79
CA ASN A 578 36.63 -27.16 -21.78
C ASN A 578 35.78 -26.76 -20.57
N LEU A 579 35.76 -27.56 -19.51
CA LEU A 579 35.27 -27.15 -18.19
C LEU A 579 36.29 -27.61 -17.13
N GLU A 580 36.98 -26.63 -16.52
CA GLU A 580 37.81 -26.83 -15.33
C GLU A 580 36.94 -27.03 -14.07
N PRO A 581 37.45 -27.73 -13.03
CA PRO A 581 36.67 -28.09 -11.87
C PRO A 581 36.85 -27.07 -10.73
N ASP A 582 35.92 -26.11 -10.57
CA ASP A 582 35.88 -25.29 -9.33
C ASP A 582 34.47 -24.82 -8.87
N GLU A 583 33.38 -25.37 -9.42
CA GLU A 583 32.00 -24.95 -9.07
C GLU A 583 31.26 -25.86 -8.04
N GLU A 584 31.94 -26.80 -7.37
CA GLU A 584 31.28 -27.69 -6.39
C GLU A 584 30.84 -26.97 -5.09
N GLY A 585 31.41 -25.81 -4.78
CA GLY A 585 31.16 -25.09 -3.51
C GLY A 585 29.78 -24.41 -3.43
N GLN A 586 29.34 -23.74 -4.50
CA GLN A 586 28.08 -22.98 -4.49
C GLN A 586 26.84 -23.88 -4.66
N GLN A 587 26.96 -24.99 -5.41
CA GLN A 587 25.85 -25.94 -5.57
C GLN A 587 25.47 -26.61 -4.24
N ARG A 588 26.45 -26.91 -3.38
CA ARG A 588 26.19 -27.52 -2.06
C ARG A 588 25.46 -26.57 -1.11
N VAL A 589 25.73 -25.27 -1.16
CA VAL A 589 25.09 -24.27 -0.29
C VAL A 589 23.61 -24.12 -0.62
N TRP A 590 23.27 -24.01 -1.90
CA TRP A 590 21.86 -23.93 -2.34
C TRP A 590 21.11 -25.24 -2.08
N TYR A 591 21.74 -26.39 -2.30
CA TYR A 591 21.13 -27.69 -1.97
C TYR A 591 20.86 -27.85 -0.47
N LEU A 592 21.74 -27.32 0.40
CA LEU A 592 21.53 -27.34 1.86
C LEU A 592 20.44 -26.37 2.31
N ILE A 593 20.40 -25.15 1.77
CA ILE A 593 19.37 -24.15 2.08
C ILE A 593 17.99 -24.65 1.62
N TRP A 594 17.89 -25.14 0.38
CA TRP A 594 16.63 -25.64 -0.17
C TRP A 594 16.23 -27.01 0.40
N GLY A 595 17.19 -27.87 0.71
CA GLY A 595 16.94 -29.12 1.43
C GLY A 595 16.36 -28.88 2.83
N ARG A 596 16.79 -27.82 3.52
CA ARG A 596 16.21 -27.40 4.80
C ARG A 596 14.85 -26.74 4.64
N LEU A 597 14.64 -25.85 3.66
CA LEU A 597 13.32 -25.27 3.36
C LEU A 597 12.29 -26.33 2.97
N ARG A 598 12.66 -27.30 2.13
CA ARG A 598 11.79 -28.42 1.74
C ARG A 598 11.43 -29.33 2.91
N ARG A 599 12.34 -29.50 3.87
CA ARG A 599 12.04 -30.18 5.15
C ARG A 599 11.13 -29.35 6.04
N PHE A 600 11.33 -28.04 6.13
CA PHE A 600 10.45 -27.14 6.89
C PHE A 600 9.01 -27.11 6.36
N PHE A 601 8.83 -27.14 5.03
CA PHE A 601 7.49 -27.21 4.42
C PHE A 601 6.92 -28.63 4.27
N GLY A 602 7.69 -29.67 4.62
CA GLY A 602 7.29 -31.06 4.46
C GLY A 602 7.16 -31.86 5.76
N ARG A 603 7.55 -31.31 6.92
CA ARG A 603 7.60 -32.07 8.20
C ARG A 603 6.44 -31.86 9.18
N ASP A 604 5.51 -30.96 8.91
CA ASP A 604 4.26 -30.86 9.70
C ASP A 604 3.07 -31.55 9.00
N ILE A 605 3.36 -32.64 8.26
CA ILE A 605 2.34 -33.51 7.67
C ILE A 605 2.67 -34.93 8.11
N GLY A 606 2.21 -35.26 9.31
CA GLY A 606 2.06 -36.59 9.86
C GLY A 606 0.78 -36.60 10.67
#